data_AF-B7RRC0-F1
#
_entry.id   AF-B7RRC0-F1
#
_cell.length_a   1.000
_cell.length_b   1.000
_cell.length_c   1.000
_cell.angle_alpha   90.00
_cell.angle_beta   90.00
_cell.angle_gamma   90.00
#
_symmetry.space_group_name_H-M   'P 1'
#
loop_
_entity.id
_entity.type
_entity.pdbx_description
1 polymer ?
#
loop_
_entity_poly.entity_id
_entity_poly.type
_entity_poly.pdbx_seq_one_letter_code
_entity_poly.pdbx_strand_id
1 'polypeptide(L)'
;MVADGNKKMKAKLEISPYVEMKKDVIKWLESEPKAKKIFGKKIVYEESLELNPKKWTEPKLKSAMAGLVRPELKLLAVRAGAIMKDSEKAKSPKEHNKIITALEQALKNANSEISEKCSDALEELSSGKGEAKAGLAVGKKAMSEINSLDIGSVFKDFIAIAMGTADGCVKALEKGDKTKIGKQFSAAQAEIEKAIKNLEREGKKADSVAKFLLNSGKKLKGNDIGSLDAFSGKIRDKKVHGPLEKLSNDMDTLEKELDAYAKDLKKGQMEVGDAKAYAKKFGAMSTLQGTADSAVKAMKSLQVEFKKVEKDLK
;
A
#
# COMPACT_ATOMS: atom_id res chain seq x y z
N MET A 1 10.78 -19.16 -20.28
CA MET A 1 9.35 -18.82 -20.34
C MET A 1 8.63 -19.79 -19.42
N VAL A 2 8.23 -19.35 -18.23
CA VAL A 2 7.35 -20.18 -17.38
C VAL A 2 5.97 -20.03 -18.02
N ALA A 3 5.32 -21.14 -18.38
CA ALA A 3 3.94 -21.11 -18.85
C ALA A 3 3.11 -20.38 -17.79
N ASP A 4 2.64 -19.17 -18.11
CA ASP A 4 1.75 -18.43 -17.24
C ASP A 4 0.61 -19.38 -16.90
N GLY A 5 0.44 -19.70 -15.63
CA GLY A 5 -0.60 -20.61 -15.15
C GLY A 5 -2.03 -20.05 -15.35
N ASN A 6 -2.19 -19.11 -16.28
CA ASN A 6 -3.42 -18.51 -16.71
C ASN A 6 -4.35 -19.58 -17.27
N LYS A 7 -5.62 -19.41 -16.96
CA LYS A 7 -6.70 -20.25 -17.47
C LYS A 7 -7.66 -19.36 -18.22
N LYS A 8 -8.19 -19.90 -19.31
CA LYS A 8 -9.32 -19.31 -20.01
C LYS A 8 -10.51 -19.27 -19.05
N MET A 9 -11.08 -18.09 -18.86
CA MET A 9 -12.25 -17.85 -18.02
C MET A 9 -13.29 -17.08 -18.83
N LYS A 10 -14.56 -17.33 -18.53
CA LYS A 10 -15.68 -16.61 -19.14
C LYS A 10 -16.16 -15.50 -18.20
N ALA A 11 -15.92 -14.25 -18.60
CA ALA A 11 -16.49 -13.08 -17.96
C ALA A 11 -17.90 -12.88 -18.48
N LYS A 12 -18.92 -13.23 -17.67
CA LYS A 12 -20.32 -13.05 -18.01
C LYS A 12 -21.02 -12.12 -17.03
N LEU A 13 -21.56 -11.02 -17.55
CA LEU A 13 -22.50 -10.15 -16.86
C LEU A 13 -23.91 -10.46 -17.35
N GLU A 14 -24.83 -10.63 -16.41
CA GLU A 14 -26.25 -10.77 -16.68
C GLU A 14 -27.00 -10.00 -15.58
N ILE A 15 -27.52 -8.82 -15.91
CA ILE A 15 -28.10 -7.90 -14.94
C ILE A 15 -29.47 -7.38 -15.40
N SER A 16 -30.40 -7.26 -14.45
CA SER A 16 -31.70 -6.68 -14.75
C SER A 16 -31.57 -5.16 -14.90
N PRO A 17 -32.22 -4.54 -15.90
CA PRO A 17 -32.21 -3.09 -16.04
C PRO A 17 -32.95 -2.38 -14.87
N TYR A 18 -33.76 -3.11 -14.09
CA TYR A 18 -34.51 -2.56 -12.96
C TYR A 18 -33.69 -2.36 -11.67
N VAL A 19 -32.47 -2.89 -11.58
CA VAL A 19 -31.71 -3.01 -10.31
C VAL A 19 -31.53 -1.68 -9.57
N GLU A 20 -31.34 -0.58 -10.29
CA GLU A 20 -31.13 0.76 -9.69
C GLU A 20 -32.39 1.64 -9.74
N MET A 21 -33.53 1.11 -10.19
CA MET A 21 -34.77 1.87 -10.35
C MET A 21 -35.58 1.94 -9.06
N LYS A 22 -36.35 3.02 -8.92
CA LYS A 22 -37.32 3.16 -7.83
C LYS A 22 -38.56 2.30 -8.08
N LYS A 23 -39.25 1.90 -7.02
CA LYS A 23 -40.40 0.98 -7.07
C LYS A 23 -41.56 1.49 -7.93
N ASP A 24 -41.82 2.79 -7.91
CA ASP A 24 -42.84 3.45 -8.73
C ASP A 24 -42.52 3.34 -10.22
N VAL A 25 -41.26 3.63 -10.59
CA VAL A 25 -40.79 3.48 -11.98
C VAL A 25 -40.89 2.04 -12.47
N ILE A 26 -40.51 1.07 -11.63
CA ILE A 26 -40.62 -0.37 -11.97
C ILE A 26 -42.09 -0.74 -12.23
N LYS A 27 -43.00 -0.37 -11.32
CA LYS A 27 -44.43 -0.65 -11.49
C LYS A 27 -45.00 -0.06 -12.78
N TRP A 28 -44.59 1.16 -13.11
CA TRP A 28 -44.99 1.82 -14.36
C TRP A 28 -44.43 1.10 -15.61
N LEU A 29 -43.14 0.73 -15.60
CA LEU A 29 -42.54 -0.04 -16.70
C LEU A 29 -43.22 -1.40 -16.90
N GLU A 30 -43.69 -2.03 -15.82
CA GLU A 30 -44.42 -3.30 -15.86
C GLU A 30 -45.88 -3.17 -16.29
N SER A 31 -46.52 -2.03 -16.02
CA SER A 31 -47.89 -1.75 -16.46
C SER A 31 -47.96 -1.38 -17.94
N GLU A 32 -46.94 -0.69 -18.46
CA GLU A 32 -46.97 -0.20 -19.84
C GLU A 32 -46.54 -1.27 -20.85
N PRO A 33 -47.42 -1.72 -21.77
CA PRO A 33 -47.13 -2.86 -22.64
C PRO A 33 -45.85 -2.70 -23.49
N LYS A 34 -45.60 -1.48 -23.98
CA LYS A 34 -44.38 -1.17 -24.74
C LYS A 34 -43.14 -1.15 -23.84
N ALA A 35 -43.20 -0.48 -22.71
CA ALA A 35 -42.09 -0.41 -21.76
C ALA A 35 -41.71 -1.80 -21.24
N LYS A 36 -42.71 -2.63 -20.90
CA LYS A 36 -42.54 -4.02 -20.48
C LYS A 36 -41.82 -4.86 -21.54
N LYS A 37 -42.12 -4.65 -22.82
CA LYS A 37 -41.42 -5.32 -23.93
C LYS A 37 -39.95 -4.89 -24.03
N ILE A 38 -39.66 -3.61 -23.78
CA ILE A 38 -38.31 -3.02 -23.87
C ILE A 38 -37.44 -3.51 -22.69
N PHE A 39 -37.96 -3.44 -21.47
CA PHE A 39 -37.23 -3.77 -20.24
C PHE A 39 -37.37 -5.22 -19.78
N GLY A 40 -38.17 -6.03 -20.48
CA GLY A 40 -38.40 -7.44 -20.16
C GLY A 40 -37.18 -8.35 -20.35
N LYS A 41 -36.09 -7.84 -20.96
CA LYS A 41 -34.84 -8.58 -21.15
C LYS A 41 -33.75 -8.06 -20.21
N LYS A 42 -32.90 -8.98 -19.76
CA LYS A 42 -31.68 -8.63 -19.04
C LYS A 42 -30.65 -8.02 -19.97
N ILE A 43 -29.80 -7.18 -19.42
CA ILE A 43 -28.57 -6.72 -20.05
C ILE A 43 -27.55 -7.84 -19.92
N VAL A 44 -26.97 -8.26 -21.04
CA VAL A 44 -26.00 -9.36 -21.10
C VAL A 44 -24.73 -8.89 -21.79
N TYR A 45 -23.60 -9.15 -21.14
CA TYR A 45 -22.27 -9.01 -21.74
C TYR A 45 -21.50 -10.30 -21.47
N GLU A 46 -20.72 -10.76 -22.46
CA GLU A 46 -19.90 -11.96 -22.33
C GLU A 46 -18.61 -11.82 -23.12
N GLU A 47 -17.49 -12.19 -22.49
CA GLU A 47 -16.19 -12.28 -23.13
C GLU A 47 -15.35 -13.41 -22.50
N SER A 48 -14.45 -14.01 -23.27
CA SER A 48 -13.48 -15.00 -22.76
C SER A 48 -12.08 -14.41 -22.76
N LEU A 49 -11.38 -14.56 -21.64
CA LEU A 49 -10.03 -14.05 -21.46
C LEU A 49 -9.17 -15.01 -20.65
N GLU A 50 -7.85 -14.93 -20.82
CA GLU A 50 -6.90 -15.74 -20.06
C GLU A 50 -6.44 -14.97 -18.82
N LEU A 51 -6.70 -15.53 -17.64
CA LEU A 51 -6.40 -14.89 -16.36
C LEU A 51 -5.79 -15.87 -15.36
N ASN A 52 -5.03 -15.34 -14.40
CA ASN A 52 -4.46 -16.13 -13.33
C ASN A 52 -5.56 -16.68 -12.39
N PRO A 53 -5.75 -18.02 -12.30
CA PRO A 53 -6.81 -18.63 -11.51
C PRO A 53 -6.61 -18.57 -10.00
N LYS A 54 -5.43 -18.18 -9.52
CA LYS A 54 -5.21 -17.91 -8.08
C LYS A 54 -5.83 -16.58 -7.66
N LYS A 55 -5.93 -15.61 -8.58
CA LYS A 55 -6.46 -14.28 -8.32
C LYS A 55 -7.93 -14.17 -8.73
N TRP A 56 -8.22 -14.59 -9.96
CA TRP A 56 -9.52 -14.43 -10.60
C TRP A 56 -10.31 -15.74 -10.67
N THR A 57 -11.62 -15.60 -10.59
CA THR A 57 -12.60 -16.68 -10.79
C THR A 57 -13.81 -16.06 -11.47
N GLU A 58 -14.60 -16.84 -12.20
CA GLU A 58 -15.81 -16.34 -12.86
C GLU A 58 -16.80 -15.63 -11.90
N PRO A 59 -17.03 -16.11 -10.66
CA PRO A 59 -17.83 -15.37 -9.68
C PRO A 59 -17.25 -14.00 -9.32
N LYS A 60 -15.92 -13.89 -9.16
CA LYS A 60 -15.26 -12.60 -8.89
C LYS A 60 -15.38 -11.64 -10.07
N LEU A 61 -15.19 -12.13 -11.29
CA LEU A 61 -15.37 -11.34 -12.52
C LEU A 61 -16.80 -10.81 -12.63
N LYS A 62 -17.79 -11.68 -12.43
CA LYS A 62 -19.21 -11.29 -12.42
C LYS A 62 -19.51 -10.19 -11.41
N SER A 63 -19.00 -10.32 -10.18
CA SER A 63 -19.21 -9.32 -9.13
C SER A 63 -18.52 -7.99 -9.45
N ALA A 64 -17.30 -8.02 -9.99
CA ALA A 64 -16.55 -6.83 -10.37
C ALA A 64 -17.23 -6.07 -11.51
N MET A 65 -17.66 -6.80 -12.56
CA MET A 65 -18.40 -6.23 -13.68
C MET A 65 -19.73 -5.61 -13.23
N ALA A 66 -20.48 -6.27 -12.34
CA ALA A 66 -21.72 -5.72 -11.81
C ALA A 66 -21.50 -4.39 -11.06
N GLY A 67 -20.39 -4.29 -10.31
CA GLY A 67 -19.98 -3.04 -9.65
C GLY A 67 -19.61 -1.94 -10.64
N LEU A 68 -18.86 -2.29 -11.69
CA LEU A 68 -18.38 -1.38 -12.74
C LEU A 68 -19.53 -0.70 -13.50
N VAL A 69 -20.58 -1.46 -13.82
CA VAL A 69 -21.70 -0.97 -14.66
C VAL A 69 -22.79 -0.25 -13.88
N ARG A 70 -22.72 -0.27 -12.54
CA ARG A 70 -23.71 0.33 -11.66
C ARG A 70 -24.00 1.81 -11.96
N PRO A 71 -23.00 2.67 -12.28
CA PRO A 71 -23.26 4.05 -12.67
C PRO A 71 -24.17 4.18 -13.90
N GLU A 72 -23.99 3.32 -14.91
CA GLU A 72 -24.83 3.34 -16.12
C GLU A 72 -26.26 2.91 -15.84
N LEU A 73 -26.43 1.92 -14.96
CA LEU A 73 -27.76 1.51 -14.50
C LEU A 73 -28.47 2.63 -13.71
N LYS A 74 -27.74 3.42 -12.93
CA LYS A 74 -28.30 4.62 -12.27
C LYS A 74 -28.71 5.69 -13.26
N LEU A 75 -27.90 5.94 -14.29
CA LEU A 75 -28.25 6.89 -15.36
C LEU A 75 -29.49 6.42 -16.13
N LEU A 76 -29.58 5.12 -16.44
CA LEU A 76 -30.77 4.51 -17.04
C LEU A 76 -32.00 4.68 -16.13
N ALA A 77 -31.86 4.44 -14.83
CA ALA A 77 -32.94 4.62 -13.86
C ALA A 77 -33.45 6.07 -13.79
N VAL A 78 -32.54 7.04 -13.78
CA VAL A 78 -32.87 8.48 -13.81
C VAL A 78 -33.62 8.82 -15.11
N ARG A 79 -33.14 8.36 -16.26
CA ARG A 79 -33.80 8.58 -17.57
C ARG A 79 -35.18 7.93 -17.62
N ALA A 80 -35.32 6.70 -17.14
CA ALA A 80 -36.61 6.01 -17.09
C ALA A 80 -37.63 6.77 -16.20
N GLY A 81 -37.19 7.26 -15.03
CA GLY A 81 -38.04 8.07 -14.16
C GLY A 81 -38.44 9.43 -14.75
N ALA A 82 -37.58 10.05 -15.57
CA ALA A 82 -37.93 11.26 -16.31
C ALA A 82 -38.97 10.97 -17.41
N ILE A 83 -38.76 9.91 -18.19
CA ILE A 83 -39.67 9.49 -19.26
C ILE A 83 -41.05 9.12 -18.71
N MET A 84 -41.12 8.45 -17.56
CA MET A 84 -42.38 8.20 -16.85
C MET A 84 -43.15 9.49 -16.61
N LYS A 85 -42.53 10.49 -15.97
CA LYS A 85 -43.15 11.78 -15.66
C LYS A 85 -43.58 12.57 -16.89
N ASP A 86 -42.82 12.48 -17.98
CA ASP A 86 -43.16 13.14 -19.23
C ASP A 86 -44.33 12.42 -19.93
N SER A 87 -44.37 11.10 -19.85
CA SER A 87 -45.45 10.29 -20.43
C SER A 87 -46.81 10.52 -19.74
N GLU A 88 -46.79 10.80 -18.43
CA GLU A 88 -47.97 11.15 -17.63
C GLU A 88 -48.54 12.53 -18.01
N LYS A 89 -47.72 13.41 -18.58
CA LYS A 89 -48.13 14.75 -19.04
C LYS A 89 -48.53 14.80 -20.52
N ALA A 90 -48.43 13.67 -21.23
CA ALA A 90 -48.74 13.61 -22.64
C ALA A 90 -50.22 13.95 -22.89
N LYS A 91 -50.48 14.82 -23.87
CA LYS A 91 -51.85 15.29 -24.18
C LYS A 91 -52.59 14.38 -25.16
N SER A 92 -51.90 13.38 -25.72
CA SER A 92 -52.48 12.43 -26.65
C SER A 92 -51.79 11.07 -26.60
N PRO A 93 -52.47 9.98 -27.02
CA PRO A 93 -51.85 8.66 -27.16
C PRO A 93 -50.64 8.64 -28.11
N LYS A 94 -50.64 9.49 -29.15
CA LYS A 94 -49.52 9.58 -30.11
C LYS A 94 -48.27 10.18 -29.47
N GLU A 95 -48.45 11.24 -28.69
CA GLU A 95 -47.37 11.89 -27.92
C GLU A 95 -46.82 10.95 -26.84
N HIS A 96 -47.70 10.31 -26.07
CA HIS A 96 -47.35 9.33 -25.06
C HIS A 96 -46.49 8.19 -25.64
N ASN A 97 -46.91 7.64 -26.78
CA ASN A 97 -46.17 6.60 -27.48
C ASN A 97 -44.79 7.06 -27.97
N LYS A 98 -44.64 8.30 -28.43
CA LYS A 98 -43.36 8.88 -28.85
C LYS A 98 -42.39 9.02 -27.66
N ILE A 99 -42.92 9.42 -26.51
CA ILE A 99 -42.14 9.56 -25.26
C ILE A 99 -41.66 8.18 -24.79
N ILE A 100 -42.53 7.17 -24.81
CA ILE A 100 -42.15 5.79 -24.44
C ILE A 100 -41.06 5.24 -25.36
N THR A 101 -41.05 5.56 -26.66
CA THR A 101 -39.96 5.10 -27.55
C THR A 101 -38.58 5.63 -27.14
N ALA A 102 -38.49 6.74 -26.39
CA ALA A 102 -37.21 7.21 -25.84
C ALA A 102 -36.57 6.22 -24.85
N LEU A 103 -37.36 5.32 -24.25
CA LEU A 103 -36.87 4.23 -23.40
C LEU A 103 -35.98 3.24 -24.17
N GLU A 104 -36.32 2.95 -25.43
CA GLU A 104 -35.53 2.06 -26.29
C GLU A 104 -34.13 2.62 -26.50
N GLN A 105 -34.06 3.92 -26.82
CA GLN A 105 -32.78 4.59 -27.01
C GLN A 105 -31.99 4.70 -25.70
N ALA A 106 -32.66 4.98 -24.58
CA ALA A 106 -32.01 5.03 -23.28
C ALA A 106 -31.39 3.68 -22.90
N LEU A 107 -32.13 2.57 -23.09
CA LEU A 107 -31.63 1.22 -22.85
C LEU A 107 -30.52 0.82 -23.84
N LYS A 108 -30.65 1.18 -25.12
CA LYS A 108 -29.61 0.93 -26.14
C LYS A 108 -28.31 1.64 -25.78
N ASN A 109 -28.38 2.91 -25.36
CA ASN A 109 -27.21 3.68 -24.92
C ASN A 109 -26.57 3.03 -23.69
N ALA A 110 -27.38 2.67 -22.68
CA ALA A 110 -26.87 1.99 -21.50
C ALA A 110 -26.19 0.65 -21.85
N ASN A 111 -26.76 -0.15 -22.75
CA ASN A 111 -26.14 -1.40 -23.21
C ASN A 111 -24.78 -1.16 -23.90
N SER A 112 -24.69 -0.12 -24.75
CA SER A 112 -23.44 0.24 -25.43
C SER A 112 -22.35 0.63 -24.43
N GLU A 113 -22.65 1.57 -23.53
CA GLU A 113 -21.72 2.06 -22.49
C GLU A 113 -21.29 0.95 -21.53
N ILE A 114 -22.22 0.05 -21.16
CA ILE A 114 -21.92 -1.12 -20.34
C ILE A 114 -20.95 -2.05 -21.07
N SER A 115 -21.17 -2.28 -22.36
CA SER A 115 -20.34 -3.18 -23.15
C SER A 115 -18.93 -2.63 -23.34
N GLU A 116 -18.82 -1.34 -23.67
CA GLU A 116 -17.55 -0.62 -23.80
C GLU A 116 -16.77 -0.66 -22.48
N LYS A 117 -17.40 -0.30 -21.35
CA LYS A 117 -16.75 -0.34 -20.03
C LYS A 117 -16.31 -1.74 -19.64
N CYS A 118 -17.13 -2.76 -19.89
CA CYS A 118 -16.75 -4.14 -19.62
C CYS A 118 -15.57 -4.58 -20.49
N SER A 119 -15.60 -4.26 -21.79
CA SER A 119 -14.52 -4.57 -22.73
C SER A 119 -13.21 -3.91 -22.31
N ASP A 120 -13.20 -2.60 -22.08
CA ASP A 120 -12.00 -1.84 -21.69
C ASP A 120 -11.41 -2.36 -20.38
N ALA A 121 -12.26 -2.63 -19.38
CA ALA A 121 -11.81 -3.14 -18.10
C ALA A 121 -11.24 -4.56 -18.21
N LEU A 122 -11.81 -5.43 -19.06
CA LEU A 122 -11.32 -6.78 -19.29
C LEU A 122 -10.04 -6.78 -20.15
N GLU A 123 -9.90 -5.84 -21.09
CA GLU A 123 -8.65 -5.61 -21.83
C GLU A 123 -7.54 -5.12 -20.89
N GLU A 124 -7.81 -4.15 -20.02
CA GLU A 124 -6.83 -3.67 -19.04
C GLU A 124 -6.44 -4.79 -18.06
N LEU A 125 -7.40 -5.63 -17.69
CA LEU A 125 -7.18 -6.78 -16.81
C LEU A 125 -6.33 -7.87 -17.48
N SER A 126 -6.65 -8.23 -18.72
CA SER A 126 -5.92 -9.27 -19.48
C SER A 126 -4.53 -8.81 -19.92
N SER A 127 -4.37 -7.53 -20.24
CA SER A 127 -3.06 -6.94 -20.57
C SER A 127 -2.17 -6.69 -19.34
N GLY A 128 -2.72 -6.83 -18.12
CA GLY A 128 -1.99 -6.58 -16.88
C GLY A 128 -1.61 -5.11 -16.64
N LYS A 129 -2.03 -4.18 -17.50
CA LYS A 129 -1.70 -2.74 -17.42
C LYS A 129 -2.05 -2.13 -16.06
N GLY A 130 -3.21 -2.50 -15.50
CA GLY A 130 -3.64 -2.05 -14.18
C GLY A 130 -2.72 -2.56 -13.05
N GLU A 131 -2.31 -3.83 -13.12
CA GLU A 131 -1.35 -4.41 -12.17
C GLU A 131 0.04 -3.78 -12.31
N ALA A 132 0.47 -3.47 -13.54
CA ALA A 132 1.72 -2.75 -13.82
C ALA A 132 1.73 -1.40 -13.13
N LYS A 133 0.66 -0.62 -13.31
CA LYS A 133 0.53 0.71 -12.73
C LYS A 133 0.53 0.67 -11.20
N ALA A 134 -0.21 -0.26 -10.61
CA ALA A 134 -0.23 -0.44 -9.16
C ALA A 134 1.14 -0.87 -8.61
N GLY A 135 1.82 -1.82 -9.26
CA GLY A 135 3.15 -2.28 -8.88
C GLY A 135 4.22 -1.19 -9.02
N LEU A 136 4.18 -0.42 -10.11
CA LEU A 136 5.04 0.75 -10.32
C LEU A 136 4.81 1.82 -9.24
N ALA A 137 3.57 2.08 -8.85
CA ALA A 137 3.28 3.04 -7.79
C ALA A 137 3.87 2.61 -6.44
N VAL A 138 3.75 1.31 -6.10
CA VAL A 138 4.37 0.75 -4.88
C VAL A 138 5.88 0.89 -4.92
N GLY A 139 6.52 0.50 -6.02
CA GLY A 139 7.97 0.59 -6.16
C GLY A 139 8.50 2.03 -6.18
N LYS A 140 7.82 2.96 -6.85
CA LYS A 140 8.16 4.39 -6.84
C LYS A 140 8.09 4.98 -5.44
N LYS A 141 7.04 4.65 -4.67
CA LYS A 141 6.93 5.06 -3.28
C LYS A 141 8.11 4.53 -2.46
N ALA A 142 8.44 3.24 -2.60
CA ALA A 142 9.60 2.64 -1.93
C ALA A 142 10.91 3.37 -2.26
N MET A 143 11.15 3.69 -3.53
CA MET A 143 12.39 4.37 -3.94
C MET A 143 12.46 5.83 -3.46
N SER A 144 11.32 6.53 -3.43
CA SER A 144 11.23 7.89 -2.89
C SER A 144 11.60 7.92 -1.41
N GLU A 145 11.11 6.95 -0.64
CA GLU A 145 11.43 6.82 0.79
C GLU A 145 12.94 6.56 0.99
N ILE A 146 13.55 5.67 0.20
CA ILE A 146 15.01 5.43 0.24
C ILE A 146 15.80 6.72 -0.05
N ASN A 147 15.40 7.51 -1.05
CA ASN A 147 16.08 8.77 -1.40
C ASN A 147 16.00 9.84 -0.30
N SER A 148 15.01 9.75 0.59
CA SER A 148 14.81 10.70 1.68
C SER A 148 15.63 10.37 2.94
N LEU A 149 16.30 9.22 2.97
CA LEU A 149 17.06 8.78 4.12
C LEU A 149 18.50 9.30 4.08
N ASP A 150 18.90 10.00 5.13
CA ASP A 150 20.31 10.25 5.44
C ASP A 150 20.83 9.15 6.38
N ILE A 151 21.44 8.11 5.79
CA ILE A 151 21.75 6.85 6.49
C ILE A 151 23.23 6.81 6.95
N GLY A 152 24.01 7.87 6.68
CA GLY A 152 25.46 7.90 6.94
C GLY A 152 25.85 7.82 8.42
N SER A 153 24.92 8.10 9.34
CA SER A 153 25.18 8.11 10.78
C SER A 153 24.05 7.52 11.65
N VAL A 154 23.21 6.63 11.10
CA VAL A 154 22.02 6.07 11.79
C VAL A 154 22.27 5.59 13.22
N PHE A 155 23.44 5.02 13.49
CA PHE A 155 23.79 4.55 14.83
C PHE A 155 24.98 5.30 15.42
N LYS A 156 25.94 5.69 14.58
CA LYS A 156 27.24 6.23 14.99
C LYS A 156 27.13 7.39 15.98
N ASP A 157 26.26 8.35 15.72
CA ASP A 157 26.18 9.57 16.53
C ASP A 157 25.56 9.29 17.91
N PHE A 158 24.51 8.47 17.95
CA PHE A 158 23.85 8.09 19.19
C PHE A 158 24.72 7.22 20.08
N ILE A 159 25.48 6.29 19.48
CA ILE A 159 26.45 5.46 20.21
C ILE A 159 27.59 6.32 20.76
N ALA A 160 28.11 7.29 19.98
CA ALA A 160 29.16 8.19 20.44
C ALA A 160 28.71 9.03 21.65
N ILE A 161 27.46 9.54 21.63
CA ILE A 161 26.86 10.23 22.78
C ILE A 161 26.75 9.30 23.99
N ALA A 162 26.25 8.08 23.81
CA ALA A 162 26.10 7.11 24.89
C ALA A 162 27.44 6.69 25.52
N MET A 163 28.47 6.46 24.70
CA MET A 163 29.82 6.19 25.18
C MET A 163 30.40 7.39 25.93
N GLY A 164 30.34 8.58 25.34
CA GLY A 164 30.92 9.79 25.94
C GLY A 164 30.29 10.15 27.28
N THR A 165 28.98 10.01 27.40
CA THR A 165 28.26 10.23 28.67
C THR A 165 28.58 9.17 29.71
N ALA A 166 28.71 7.89 29.32
CA ALA A 166 29.10 6.81 30.23
C ALA A 166 30.54 7.01 30.76
N ASP A 167 31.49 7.35 29.89
CA ASP A 167 32.86 7.67 30.30
C ASP A 167 32.93 8.90 31.21
N GLY A 168 32.10 9.91 30.95
CA GLY A 168 31.94 11.08 31.82
C GLY A 168 31.44 10.69 33.22
N CYS A 169 30.47 9.78 33.30
CA CYS A 169 29.95 9.25 34.55
C CYS A 169 31.02 8.46 35.32
N VAL A 170 31.79 7.60 34.64
CA VAL A 170 32.92 6.86 35.25
C VAL A 170 33.90 7.83 35.91
N LYS A 171 34.34 8.86 35.18
CA LYS A 171 35.30 9.85 35.70
C LYS A 171 34.75 10.66 36.88
N ALA A 172 33.45 10.96 36.89
CA ALA A 172 32.82 11.67 38.00
C ALA A 172 32.73 10.78 39.25
N LEU A 173 32.34 9.51 39.07
CA LEU A 173 32.22 8.53 40.15
C LEU A 173 33.58 8.19 40.78
N GLU A 174 34.63 8.00 39.97
CA GLU A 174 36.00 7.75 40.46
C GLU A 174 36.56 8.91 41.29
N LYS A 175 36.10 10.15 41.06
CA LYS A 175 36.49 11.33 41.84
C LYS A 175 35.73 11.48 43.18
N GLY A 176 34.62 10.78 43.36
CA GLY A 176 33.87 10.72 44.62
C GLY A 176 33.11 11.98 45.05
N ASP A 177 33.10 13.07 44.26
CA ASP A 177 32.38 14.31 44.58
C ASP A 177 30.88 14.17 44.25
N LYS A 178 30.06 13.93 45.28
CA LYS A 178 28.61 13.69 45.17
C LYS A 178 27.86 14.80 44.41
N THR A 179 28.27 16.07 44.56
CA THR A 179 27.61 17.19 43.87
C THR A 179 27.91 17.18 42.39
N LYS A 180 29.15 16.85 42.01
CA LYS A 180 29.55 16.72 40.61
C LYS A 180 28.97 15.48 39.95
N ILE A 181 28.85 14.37 40.69
CA ILE A 181 28.20 13.14 40.22
C ILE A 181 26.73 13.41 39.86
N GLY A 182 25.97 14.05 40.75
CA GLY A 182 24.57 14.39 40.48
C GLY A 182 24.40 15.29 39.23
N LYS A 183 25.24 16.33 39.08
CA LYS A 183 25.23 17.18 37.88
C LYS A 183 25.58 16.41 36.61
N GLN A 184 26.58 15.53 36.68
CA GLN A 184 26.99 14.70 35.54
C GLN A 184 25.87 13.74 35.12
N PHE A 185 25.19 13.11 36.07
CA PHE A 185 24.07 12.22 35.80
C PHE A 185 22.89 12.95 35.15
N SER A 186 22.51 14.11 35.67
CA SER A 186 21.44 14.91 35.05
C SER A 186 21.80 15.39 33.63
N ALA A 187 23.04 15.81 33.41
CA ALA A 187 23.51 16.21 32.08
C ALA A 187 23.51 15.03 31.09
N ALA A 188 24.06 13.89 31.50
CA ALA A 188 24.05 12.66 30.71
C ALA A 188 22.61 12.19 30.40
N GLN A 189 21.71 12.25 31.38
CA GLN A 189 20.30 11.88 31.17
C GLN A 189 19.66 12.76 30.09
N ALA A 190 19.83 14.08 30.17
CA ALA A 190 19.27 15.00 29.18
C ALA A 190 19.83 14.74 27.76
N GLU A 191 21.12 14.44 27.64
CA GLU A 191 21.73 14.10 26.35
C GLU A 191 21.21 12.76 25.80
N ILE A 192 21.06 11.74 26.64
CA ILE A 192 20.55 10.43 26.22
C ILE A 192 19.07 10.49 25.86
N GLU A 193 18.24 11.21 26.63
CA GLU A 193 16.83 11.41 26.28
C GLU A 193 16.67 12.15 24.95
N LYS A 194 17.56 13.12 24.66
CA LYS A 194 17.61 13.79 23.35
C LYS A 194 18.05 12.81 22.25
N ALA A 195 19.04 11.97 22.51
CA ALA A 195 19.51 10.95 21.58
C ALA A 195 18.39 9.95 21.25
N ILE A 196 17.63 9.47 22.25
CA ILE A 196 16.46 8.59 22.07
C ILE A 196 15.43 9.27 21.16
N LYS A 197 15.00 10.50 21.47
CA LYS A 197 14.02 11.23 20.64
C LYS A 197 14.48 11.42 19.20
N ASN A 198 15.76 11.68 18.98
CA ASN A 198 16.31 11.83 17.65
C ASN A 198 16.39 10.47 16.92
N LEU A 199 16.80 9.39 17.61
CA LEU A 199 16.77 8.02 17.09
C LEU A 199 15.34 7.62 16.68
N GLU A 200 14.34 7.96 17.49
CA GLU A 200 12.93 7.71 17.17
C GLU A 200 12.44 8.49 15.95
N ARG A 201 13.00 9.67 15.66
CA ARG A 201 12.58 10.49 14.53
C ARG A 201 13.33 10.17 13.24
N GLU A 202 14.63 9.95 13.35
CA GLU A 202 15.55 9.82 12.21
C GLU A 202 15.93 8.35 11.98
N GLY A 203 16.23 7.60 13.04
CA GLY A 203 16.49 6.16 12.98
C GLY A 203 15.25 5.34 12.57
N LYS A 204 14.07 5.61 13.14
CA LYS A 204 12.83 4.90 12.75
C LYS A 204 12.39 5.17 11.32
N LYS A 205 12.90 6.22 10.64
CA LYS A 205 12.68 6.35 9.19
C LYS A 205 13.39 5.22 8.43
N ALA A 206 14.66 4.95 8.72
CA ALA A 206 15.41 3.88 8.07
C ALA A 206 14.77 2.50 8.30
N ASP A 207 14.30 2.25 9.53
CA ASP A 207 13.52 1.07 9.88
C ASP A 207 12.17 1.00 9.12
N SER A 208 11.44 2.11 9.06
CA SER A 208 10.16 2.19 8.33
C SER A 208 10.34 1.90 6.83
N VAL A 209 11.41 2.40 6.22
CA VAL A 209 11.74 2.12 4.82
C VAL A 209 12.13 0.67 4.62
N ALA A 210 12.95 0.09 5.51
CA ALA A 210 13.28 -1.33 5.47
C ALA A 210 12.02 -2.20 5.55
N LYS A 211 11.13 -1.94 6.52
CA LYS A 211 9.83 -2.61 6.67
C LYS A 211 8.95 -2.41 5.43
N PHE A 212 8.92 -1.21 4.85
CA PHE A 212 8.15 -0.92 3.64
C PHE A 212 8.66 -1.71 2.43
N LEU A 213 9.98 -1.81 2.25
CA LEU A 213 10.60 -2.61 1.19
C LEU A 213 10.27 -4.09 1.36
N LEU A 214 10.46 -4.64 2.56
CA LEU A 214 10.13 -6.03 2.87
C LEU A 214 8.65 -6.34 2.61
N ASN A 215 7.75 -5.44 3.00
CA ASN A 215 6.32 -5.56 2.72
C ASN A 215 5.98 -5.41 1.23
N SER A 216 6.70 -4.55 0.51
CA SER A 216 6.56 -4.40 -0.95
C SER A 216 6.98 -5.69 -1.66
N GLY A 217 8.07 -6.33 -1.25
CA GLY A 217 8.48 -7.64 -1.75
C GLY A 217 7.44 -8.73 -1.50
N LYS A 218 6.70 -8.68 -0.39
CA LYS A 218 5.56 -9.58 -0.15
C LYS A 218 4.37 -9.28 -1.07
N LYS A 219 4.05 -8.00 -1.29
CA LYS A 219 2.94 -7.56 -2.15
C LYS A 219 3.17 -7.85 -3.64
N LEU A 220 4.41 -7.75 -4.10
CA LEU A 220 4.79 -7.98 -5.50
C LEU A 220 5.05 -9.46 -5.82
N LYS A 221 5.09 -10.33 -4.81
CA LYS A 221 5.31 -11.76 -4.99
C LYS A 221 4.13 -12.39 -5.74
N GLY A 222 4.42 -13.11 -6.82
CA GLY A 222 3.41 -13.73 -7.67
C GLY A 222 2.59 -12.70 -8.46
N ASN A 223 3.16 -11.53 -8.73
CA ASN A 223 2.60 -10.59 -9.69
C ASN A 223 2.64 -11.23 -11.10
N ASP A 224 1.61 -10.99 -11.92
CA ASP A 224 1.53 -11.62 -13.25
C ASP A 224 2.53 -10.99 -14.23
N ILE A 225 3.06 -9.82 -13.88
CA ILE A 225 4.14 -9.17 -14.60
C ILE A 225 5.47 -9.70 -14.06
N GLY A 226 6.13 -10.51 -14.89
CA GLY A 226 7.37 -11.20 -14.52
C GLY A 226 8.50 -10.29 -14.03
N SER A 227 8.60 -9.04 -14.52
CA SER A 227 9.61 -8.08 -14.04
C SER A 227 9.33 -7.60 -12.61
N LEU A 228 8.05 -7.44 -12.23
CA LEU A 228 7.65 -7.11 -10.85
C LEU A 228 7.85 -8.29 -9.91
N ASP A 229 7.54 -9.52 -10.33
CA ASP A 229 7.80 -10.72 -9.53
C ASP A 229 9.30 -10.97 -9.35
N ALA A 230 10.10 -10.79 -10.40
CA ALA A 230 11.55 -10.87 -10.33
C ALA A 230 12.14 -9.83 -9.35
N PHE A 231 11.61 -8.60 -9.38
CA PHE A 231 11.97 -7.56 -8.42
C PHE A 231 11.58 -7.94 -6.98
N SER A 232 10.42 -8.56 -6.79
CA SER A 232 10.02 -9.13 -5.50
C SER A 232 11.03 -10.18 -5.01
N GLY A 233 11.55 -11.00 -5.92
CA GLY A 233 12.59 -11.99 -5.66
C GLY A 233 13.90 -11.34 -5.19
N LYS A 234 14.29 -10.21 -5.78
CA LYS A 234 15.48 -9.44 -5.36
C LYS A 234 15.32 -8.85 -3.96
N ILE A 235 14.15 -8.31 -3.62
CA ILE A 235 13.88 -7.81 -2.26
C ILE A 235 13.99 -8.93 -1.23
N ARG A 236 13.51 -10.12 -1.58
CA ARG A 236 13.48 -11.30 -0.69
C ARG A 236 14.78 -12.09 -0.67
N ASP A 237 15.74 -11.77 -1.53
CA ASP A 237 17.07 -12.39 -1.53
C ASP A 237 17.76 -12.15 -0.18
N LYS A 238 18.42 -13.17 0.38
CA LYS A 238 19.07 -13.07 1.69
C LYS A 238 20.08 -11.92 1.79
N LYS A 239 20.74 -11.56 0.68
CA LYS A 239 21.69 -10.45 0.60
C LYS A 239 21.03 -9.08 0.75
N VAL A 240 19.72 -9.00 0.55
CA VAL A 240 18.92 -7.78 0.71
C VAL A 240 18.05 -7.88 1.96
N HIS A 241 17.26 -8.93 2.08
CA HIS A 241 16.36 -9.16 3.21
C HIS A 241 17.10 -9.20 4.54
N GLY A 242 18.23 -9.92 4.62
CA GLY A 242 19.00 -10.09 5.86
C GLY A 242 19.48 -8.76 6.44
N PRO A 243 20.19 -7.91 5.68
CA PRO A 243 20.57 -6.58 6.15
C PRO A 243 19.40 -5.67 6.55
N LEU A 244 18.28 -5.71 5.81
CA LEU A 244 17.09 -4.90 6.12
C LEU A 244 16.43 -5.33 7.45
N GLU A 245 16.29 -6.63 7.66
CA GLU A 245 15.75 -7.18 8.91
C GLU A 245 16.68 -6.92 10.09
N LYS A 246 17.99 -7.09 9.88
CA LYS A 246 18.99 -6.84 10.92
C LYS A 246 19.02 -5.36 11.34
N LEU A 247 18.90 -4.42 10.39
CA LEU A 247 18.79 -2.98 10.70
C LEU A 247 17.63 -2.70 11.66
N SER A 248 16.47 -3.34 11.43
CA SER A 248 15.29 -3.20 12.29
C SER A 248 15.57 -3.70 13.72
N ASN A 249 16.13 -4.91 13.85
CA ASN A 249 16.45 -5.48 15.15
C ASN A 249 17.54 -4.70 15.91
N ASP A 250 18.55 -4.20 15.18
CA ASP A 250 19.64 -3.41 15.75
C ASP A 250 19.13 -2.04 16.25
N MET A 251 18.10 -1.47 15.60
CA MET A 251 17.39 -0.27 16.06
C MET A 251 16.70 -0.48 17.40
N ASP A 252 15.87 -1.52 17.50
CA ASP A 252 15.17 -1.87 18.73
C ASP A 252 16.16 -2.17 19.88
N THR A 253 17.30 -2.78 19.53
CA THR A 253 18.37 -3.08 20.49
C THR A 253 19.00 -1.80 21.03
N LEU A 254 19.38 -0.84 20.17
CA LEU A 254 19.96 0.41 20.64
C LEU A 254 18.98 1.24 21.46
N GLU A 255 17.71 1.36 21.02
CA GLU A 255 16.65 2.10 21.73
C GLU A 255 16.47 1.56 23.15
N LYS A 256 16.35 0.24 23.30
CA LYS A 256 16.20 -0.42 24.60
C LYS A 256 17.37 -0.15 25.55
N GLU A 257 18.57 -0.06 25.01
CA GLU A 257 19.81 0.09 25.79
C GLU A 257 20.04 1.55 26.20
N LEU A 258 19.71 2.50 25.33
CA LEU A 258 19.63 3.91 25.67
C LEU A 258 18.57 4.16 26.75
N ASP A 259 17.39 3.55 26.63
CA ASP A 259 16.30 3.65 27.61
C ASP A 259 16.71 3.09 28.99
N ALA A 260 17.35 1.93 29.00
CA ALA A 260 17.85 1.33 30.24
C ALA A 260 18.87 2.25 30.93
N TYR A 261 19.82 2.78 30.15
CA TYR A 261 20.83 3.69 30.65
C TYR A 261 20.23 5.01 31.18
N ALA A 262 19.28 5.62 30.45
CA ALA A 262 18.57 6.82 30.90
C ALA A 262 17.83 6.60 32.23
N LYS A 263 17.21 5.43 32.42
CA LYS A 263 16.53 5.08 33.68
C LYS A 263 17.51 4.98 34.84
N ASP A 264 18.68 4.40 34.64
CA ASP A 264 19.67 4.25 35.71
C ASP A 264 20.38 5.59 36.03
N LEU A 265 20.62 6.43 35.02
CA LEU A 265 21.04 7.82 35.23
C LEU A 265 20.02 8.60 36.08
N LYS A 266 18.72 8.45 35.78
CA LYS A 266 17.63 9.11 36.52
C LYS A 266 17.52 8.66 37.98
N LYS A 267 17.78 7.37 38.26
CA LYS A 267 17.82 6.86 39.65
C LYS A 267 18.98 7.48 40.43
N GLY A 268 20.08 7.81 39.74
CA GLY A 268 21.24 8.48 40.31
C GLY A 268 22.05 7.64 41.30
N GLN A 269 21.89 6.32 41.27
CA GLN A 269 22.52 5.36 42.18
C GLN A 269 23.55 4.45 41.48
N MET A 270 23.94 4.81 40.26
CA MET A 270 24.85 4.01 39.45
C MET A 270 26.27 4.01 40.03
N GLU A 271 26.89 2.84 40.15
CA GLU A 271 28.26 2.69 40.65
C GLU A 271 29.28 2.76 39.50
N VAL A 272 30.57 2.89 39.84
CA VAL A 272 31.67 2.89 38.85
C VAL A 272 31.62 1.64 37.95
N GLY A 273 31.30 0.49 38.54
CA GLY A 273 31.18 -0.78 37.81
C GLY A 273 30.08 -0.74 36.75
N ASP A 274 28.91 -0.22 37.11
CA ASP A 274 27.77 -0.08 36.20
C ASP A 274 28.08 0.88 35.04
N ALA A 275 28.65 2.04 35.36
CA ALA A 275 29.03 3.03 34.34
C ALA A 275 30.09 2.49 33.36
N LYS A 276 31.08 1.73 33.86
CA LYS A 276 32.06 1.01 33.01
C LYS A 276 31.40 -0.06 32.15
N ALA A 277 30.41 -0.77 32.69
CA ALA A 277 29.65 -1.77 31.94
C ALA A 277 28.87 -1.14 30.78
N TYR A 278 28.21 0.00 31.01
CA TYR A 278 27.54 0.77 29.96
C TYR A 278 28.52 1.28 28.89
N ALA A 279 29.64 1.89 29.28
CA ALA A 279 30.66 2.36 28.34
C ALA A 279 31.16 1.23 27.43
N LYS A 280 31.47 0.06 28.02
CA LYS A 280 31.87 -1.14 27.28
C LYS A 280 30.77 -1.64 26.34
N LYS A 281 29.51 -1.64 26.80
CA LYS A 281 28.36 -2.10 26.03
C LYS A 281 28.09 -1.22 24.81
N PHE A 282 28.07 0.09 24.99
CA PHE A 282 27.94 1.03 23.87
C PHE A 282 29.16 0.97 22.92
N GLY A 283 30.37 0.78 23.47
CA GLY A 283 31.56 0.51 22.67
C GLY A 283 31.41 -0.70 21.74
N ALA A 284 30.87 -1.80 22.25
CA ALA A 284 30.58 -2.99 21.44
C ALA A 284 29.48 -2.74 20.38
N MET A 285 28.54 -1.83 20.64
CA MET A 285 27.49 -1.47 19.68
C MET A 285 27.99 -0.60 18.52
N SER A 286 29.21 -0.08 18.55
CA SER A 286 29.79 0.65 17.40
C SER A 286 29.73 -0.15 16.08
N THR A 287 29.70 -1.48 16.15
CA THR A 287 29.55 -2.36 14.98
C THR A 287 28.18 -2.28 14.31
N LEU A 288 27.14 -1.77 15.00
CA LEU A 288 25.78 -1.64 14.46
C LEU A 288 25.75 -0.72 13.23
N GLN A 289 26.66 0.26 13.13
CA GLN A 289 26.78 1.12 11.95
C GLN A 289 27.09 0.28 10.69
N GLY A 290 27.88 -0.78 10.79
CA GLY A 290 28.15 -1.69 9.66
C GLY A 290 26.90 -2.43 9.17
N THR A 291 25.93 -2.71 10.06
CA THR A 291 24.60 -3.21 9.65
C THR A 291 23.86 -2.14 8.85
N ALA A 292 23.81 -0.90 9.34
CA ALA A 292 23.18 0.21 8.63
C ALA A 292 23.79 0.40 7.24
N ASP A 293 25.11 0.47 7.12
CA ASP A 293 25.81 0.61 5.85
C ASP A 293 25.49 -0.53 4.87
N SER A 294 25.38 -1.76 5.38
CA SER A 294 24.99 -2.93 4.58
C SER A 294 23.54 -2.82 4.09
N ALA A 295 22.62 -2.36 4.95
CA ALA A 295 21.24 -2.10 4.58
C ALA A 295 21.13 -0.98 3.53
N VAL A 296 21.89 0.10 3.66
CA VAL A 296 21.98 1.17 2.65
C VAL A 296 22.38 0.60 1.31
N LYS A 297 23.45 -0.18 1.29
CA LYS A 297 23.98 -0.78 0.05
C LYS A 297 22.92 -1.67 -0.60
N ALA A 298 22.19 -2.45 0.20
CA ALA A 298 21.07 -3.25 -0.27
C ALA A 298 19.94 -2.37 -0.85
N MET A 299 19.50 -1.33 -0.14
CA MET A 299 18.48 -0.39 -0.59
C MET A 299 18.86 0.31 -1.90
N LYS A 300 20.10 0.80 -2.01
CA LYS A 300 20.63 1.43 -3.24
C LYS A 300 20.69 0.43 -4.40
N SER A 301 21.03 -0.83 -4.15
CA SER A 301 20.98 -1.87 -5.18
C SER A 301 19.56 -2.10 -5.71
N LEU A 302 18.56 -2.05 -4.83
CA LEU A 302 17.15 -2.14 -5.21
C LEU A 302 16.71 -0.94 -6.06
N GLN A 303 17.24 0.27 -5.82
CA GLN A 303 16.96 1.42 -6.68
C GLN A 303 17.41 1.21 -8.12
N VAL A 304 18.59 0.63 -8.31
CA VAL A 304 19.12 0.32 -9.65
C VAL A 304 18.26 -0.73 -10.34
N GLU A 305 17.88 -1.79 -9.62
CA GLU A 305 17.02 -2.84 -10.17
C GLU A 305 15.61 -2.31 -10.48
N PHE A 306 15.04 -1.47 -9.60
CA PHE A 306 13.72 -0.89 -9.84
C PHE A 306 13.69 0.04 -11.05
N LYS A 307 14.77 0.79 -11.33
CA LYS A 307 14.87 1.60 -12.55
C LYS A 307 14.78 0.77 -13.83
N LYS A 308 15.28 -0.47 -13.82
CA LYS A 308 15.13 -1.39 -14.96
C LYS A 308 13.67 -1.79 -15.12
N VAL A 309 13.04 -2.20 -14.03
CA VAL A 309 11.60 -2.54 -14.01
C VAL A 309 10.73 -1.38 -14.46
N GLU A 310 11.04 -0.15 -14.03
CA GLU A 310 10.31 1.05 -14.48
C GLU A 310 10.46 1.29 -15.98
N LYS A 311 11.63 1.02 -16.57
CA LYS A 311 11.86 1.14 -18.01
C LYS A 311 11.12 0.05 -18.79
N ASP A 312 11.09 -1.17 -18.27
CA ASP A 312 10.45 -2.31 -18.95
C ASP A 312 8.91 -2.22 -18.96
N LEU A 313 8.33 -1.42 -18.06
CA LEU A 313 6.88 -1.26 -17.89
C LEU A 313 6.33 0.07 -18.41
N LYS A 314 7.17 0.90 -19.03
CA LYS A 314 6.79 2.12 -19.74
C LYS A 314 6.82 1.88 -21.24
#